data_AF-J3CE14-F1
#
_entry.id   AF-J3CE14-F1
#
_cell.length_a   1.000
_cell.length_b   1.000
_cell.length_c   1.000
_cell.angle_alpha   90.00
_cell.angle_beta   90.00
_cell.angle_gamma   90.00
#
_symmetry.space_group_name_H-M   'P 1'
#
loop_
_entity.id
_entity.type
_entity.pdbx_description
1 polymer ?
#
loop_
_entity_poly.entity_id
_entity_poly.type
_entity_poly.pdbx_seq_one_letter_code
_entity_poly.pdbx_strand_id
1 'polypeptide(L)'
;MPYLEHVARRPYNHGLNACWGLKEGERVLLRVDNWHSELTIQACQKILETYKVKYEIQKIDRGPVPHWVGADEVEYYLFRTKELAEWMDMWEEEEKKRKYDKILMGYGGPVLAERFIKIQRMPFITPEILASPAHAMPIEVINAMDQWAWERIRGAKRVRITDPEGTDLTFTNHDDYWDAKREFYNEELTARTWRGNEHFGKTYLPGHITGRPWMFHPTKEDGCGVIAGTTNHIAAVDWTQLIVENSKIQQINAGGAFGEKLREVMELTKDKQYPGFPSKGIMHWWEASIGTNPHIHRPRKDFPTGFVNCLYERVRSGVIHMGFGTIISSMTEREAARLGLLVGHWHLHLYFPTYTVERSGDNENVIENGRLKALDDPEIRKLCSKYGDPDLWLDESWNPAVPGINAPGAYWDHYAKDPLHWVKTELEVCRNYHPLFMSMVGADDKYCKGEGARWWKGGCCNHSGVQAPVLPGNCCDDSGAATVDLGCCHPASPHEQAARDEAVWNPLSGV
;
A
#
# COMPACT_ATOMS: atom_id res chain seq x y z
N MET A 1 -9.04 17.77 13.57
CA MET A 1 -8.81 16.51 12.85
C MET A 1 -8.42 16.82 11.40
N PRO A 2 -7.29 17.51 11.20
CA PRO A 2 -7.01 18.17 9.93
C PRO A 2 -6.88 17.19 8.74
N TYR A 3 -6.25 16.03 8.94
CA TYR A 3 -6.16 14.97 7.94
C TYR A 3 -7.54 14.44 7.52
N LEU A 4 -8.44 14.16 8.47
CA LEU A 4 -9.80 13.73 8.15
C LEU A 4 -10.64 14.83 7.50
N GLU A 5 -10.36 16.10 7.78
CA GLU A 5 -11.02 17.22 7.11
C GLU A 5 -10.74 17.20 5.61
N HIS A 6 -9.49 16.96 5.19
CA HIS A 6 -9.16 16.77 3.78
C HIS A 6 -9.91 15.58 3.19
N VAL A 7 -9.84 14.42 3.85
CA VAL A 7 -10.51 13.20 3.40
C VAL A 7 -12.02 13.39 3.25
N ALA A 8 -12.66 14.09 4.19
CA ALA A 8 -14.09 14.39 4.16
C ALA A 8 -14.47 15.32 3.00
N ARG A 9 -13.64 16.31 2.68
CA ARG A 9 -13.89 17.29 1.60
C ARG A 9 -13.57 16.79 0.20
N ARG A 10 -12.60 15.88 0.08
CA ARG A 10 -12.17 15.35 -1.23
C ARG A 10 -13.37 14.81 -2.00
N PRO A 11 -13.55 15.18 -3.28
CA PRO A 11 -14.60 14.63 -4.11
C PRO A 11 -14.52 13.11 -4.11
N TYR A 12 -15.67 12.48 -3.97
CA TYR A 12 -15.76 11.02 -3.95
C TYR A 12 -15.11 10.40 -5.20
N ASN A 13 -14.29 9.37 -4.98
CA ASN A 13 -13.86 8.41 -5.99
C ASN A 13 -13.94 7.00 -5.37
N HIS A 14 -13.86 5.95 -6.19
CA HIS A 14 -13.88 4.56 -5.74
C HIS A 14 -12.45 4.00 -5.50
N GLY A 15 -11.44 4.88 -5.47
CA GLY A 15 -10.01 4.57 -5.43
C GLY A 15 -9.50 4.07 -4.07
N LEU A 16 -8.18 3.90 -3.97
CA LEU A 16 -7.51 3.59 -2.69
C LEU A 16 -7.13 4.86 -1.91
N ASN A 17 -7.05 6.00 -2.57
CA ASN A 17 -6.93 7.28 -1.90
C ASN A 17 -8.25 7.62 -1.19
N ALA A 18 -8.22 7.75 0.14
CA ALA A 18 -9.41 8.07 0.92
C ALA A 18 -10.00 9.43 0.50
N CYS A 19 -11.16 9.37 -0.15
CA CYS A 19 -11.92 10.52 -0.63
C CYS A 19 -13.41 10.34 -0.29
N TRP A 20 -13.82 10.77 0.90
CA TRP A 20 -15.14 10.44 1.44
C TRP A 20 -16.25 11.32 0.87
N GLY A 21 -15.94 12.55 0.46
CA GLY A 21 -16.91 13.50 -0.10
C GLY A 21 -18.20 13.57 0.73
N LEU A 22 -18.07 13.81 2.04
CA LEU A 22 -19.19 13.80 2.99
C LEU A 22 -20.12 14.98 2.74
N LYS A 23 -21.43 14.75 2.82
CA LYS A 23 -22.47 15.78 2.69
C LYS A 23 -23.45 15.73 3.85
N GLU A 24 -23.93 16.91 4.27
CA GLU A 24 -24.95 17.05 5.32
C GLU A 24 -26.17 16.17 5.01
N GLY A 25 -26.62 15.40 6.02
CA GLY A 25 -27.78 14.54 5.92
C GLY A 25 -27.57 13.16 5.27
N GLU A 26 -26.40 12.87 4.66
CA GLU A 26 -26.08 11.52 4.14
C GLU A 26 -26.15 10.46 5.25
N ARG A 27 -26.62 9.26 4.90
CA ARG A 27 -26.63 8.09 5.78
C ARG A 27 -25.38 7.26 5.57
N VAL A 28 -24.50 7.22 6.56
CA VAL A 28 -23.18 6.59 6.47
C VAL A 28 -23.08 5.40 7.42
N LEU A 29 -22.67 4.24 6.89
CA LEU A 29 -22.19 3.14 7.73
C LEU A 29 -20.67 3.21 7.83
N LEU A 30 -20.15 3.39 9.04
CA LEU A 30 -18.72 3.20 9.33
C LEU A 30 -18.53 1.78 9.84
N ARG A 31 -17.91 0.92 9.02
CA ARG A 31 -17.63 -0.48 9.38
C ARG A 31 -16.16 -0.61 9.77
N VAL A 32 -15.94 -0.94 11.03
CA VAL A 32 -14.62 -1.12 11.64
C VAL A 32 -14.59 -2.45 12.37
N ASP A 33 -13.41 -2.88 12.79
CA ASP A 33 -13.25 -4.06 13.62
C ASP A 33 -12.42 -3.77 14.88
N ASN A 34 -12.36 -4.74 15.77
CA ASN A 34 -11.60 -4.68 17.02
C ASN A 34 -10.07 -4.59 16.82
N TRP A 35 -9.56 -4.65 15.57
CA TRP A 35 -8.15 -4.41 15.27
C TRP A 35 -7.87 -2.94 14.92
N HIS A 36 -8.90 -2.10 14.77
CA HIS A 36 -8.72 -0.66 14.61
C HIS A 36 -8.46 0.01 15.97
N SER A 37 -7.62 1.03 15.98
CA SER A 37 -7.41 1.89 17.14
C SER A 37 -8.72 2.61 17.52
N GLU A 38 -9.12 2.52 18.79
CA GLU A 38 -10.30 3.24 19.29
C GLU A 38 -10.17 4.75 19.09
N LEU A 39 -8.97 5.31 19.22
CA LEU A 39 -8.72 6.73 18.94
C LEU A 39 -9.05 7.10 17.49
N THR A 40 -8.75 6.21 16.55
CA THR A 40 -9.07 6.40 15.14
C THR A 40 -10.58 6.31 14.89
N ILE A 41 -11.27 5.37 15.54
CA ILE A 41 -12.73 5.25 15.45
C ILE A 41 -13.41 6.53 15.97
N GLN A 42 -12.98 7.03 17.13
CA GLN A 42 -13.50 8.27 17.73
C GLN A 42 -13.20 9.50 16.84
N ALA A 43 -12.01 9.56 16.26
CA ALA A 43 -11.66 10.59 15.27
C ALA A 43 -12.61 10.60 14.07
N CYS A 44 -12.93 9.42 13.54
CA CYS A 44 -13.86 9.27 12.43
C CYS A 44 -15.30 9.61 12.83
N GLN A 45 -15.74 9.19 14.01
CA GLN A 45 -17.04 9.61 14.54
C GLN A 45 -17.16 11.14 14.58
N LYS A 46 -16.14 11.83 15.10
CA LYS A 46 -16.14 13.28 15.23
C LYS A 46 -16.20 14.00 13.87
N ILE A 47 -15.54 13.48 12.83
CA ILE A 47 -15.63 14.10 11.50
C ILE A 47 -17.02 13.88 10.88
N LEU A 48 -17.63 12.71 11.09
CA LEU A 48 -19.01 12.44 10.65
C LEU A 48 -20.00 13.41 11.32
N GLU A 49 -19.87 13.63 12.63
CA GLU A 49 -20.67 14.60 13.39
C GLU A 49 -20.48 16.04 12.89
N THR A 50 -19.22 16.42 12.60
CA THR A 50 -18.87 17.76 12.07
C THR A 50 -19.59 18.05 10.75
N TYR A 51 -19.70 17.03 9.89
CA TYR A 51 -20.40 17.12 8.60
C TYR A 51 -21.91 16.87 8.70
N LYS A 52 -22.44 16.69 9.92
CA LYS A 52 -23.87 16.43 10.20
C LYS A 52 -24.43 15.28 9.37
N VAL A 53 -23.61 14.25 9.15
CA VAL A 53 -24.08 13.02 8.50
C VAL A 53 -24.82 12.18 9.54
N LYS A 54 -25.83 11.43 9.09
CA LYS A 54 -26.49 10.43 9.92
C LYS A 54 -25.65 9.17 9.86
N TYR A 55 -25.07 8.71 10.96
CA TYR A 55 -24.15 7.57 10.90
C TYR A 55 -24.53 6.43 11.83
N GLU A 56 -24.09 5.22 11.45
CA GLU A 56 -24.05 4.02 12.27
C GLU A 56 -22.61 3.51 12.29
N ILE A 57 -22.10 3.14 13.46
CA ILE A 57 -20.79 2.50 13.58
C ILE A 57 -21.02 1.01 13.87
N GLN A 58 -20.64 0.17 12.92
CA GLN A 58 -20.65 -1.28 13.10
C GLN A 58 -19.24 -1.75 13.45
N LYS A 59 -19.08 -2.24 14.69
CA LYS A 59 -17.84 -2.89 15.14
C LYS A 59 -17.95 -4.40 14.92
N ILE A 60 -16.98 -4.98 14.23
CA ILE A 60 -16.87 -6.43 14.01
C ILE A 60 -15.80 -6.99 14.94
N ASP A 61 -16.14 -8.05 15.65
CA ASP A 61 -15.14 -8.82 16.40
C ASP A 61 -14.47 -9.83 15.46
N ARG A 62 -13.16 -9.66 15.25
CA ARG A 62 -12.29 -10.56 14.49
C ARG A 62 -11.47 -11.49 15.39
N GLY A 63 -11.69 -11.44 16.70
CA GLY A 63 -10.87 -12.14 17.67
C GLY A 63 -9.51 -11.47 17.90
N PRO A 64 -8.55 -12.19 18.50
CA PRO A 64 -7.22 -11.66 18.82
C PRO A 64 -6.50 -11.09 17.58
N VAL A 65 -5.71 -10.03 17.79
CA VAL A 65 -4.86 -9.49 16.72
C VAL A 65 -3.75 -10.49 16.42
N PRO A 66 -3.68 -11.06 15.20
CA PRO A 66 -2.65 -12.02 14.83
C PRO A 66 -1.30 -11.31 14.64
N HIS A 67 -0.23 -12.02 14.98
CA HIS A 67 1.12 -11.69 14.54
C HIS A 67 1.41 -12.47 13.27
N TRP A 68 1.80 -11.76 12.21
CA TRP A 68 1.98 -12.38 10.91
C TRP A 68 3.44 -12.72 10.62
N VAL A 69 3.62 -13.72 9.76
CA VAL A 69 4.80 -13.90 8.92
C VAL A 69 4.39 -13.88 7.46
N GLY A 70 5.31 -13.60 6.54
CA GLY A 70 4.96 -13.42 5.12
C GLY A 70 4.29 -14.66 4.51
N ALA A 71 4.69 -15.86 4.95
CA ALA A 71 4.09 -17.12 4.49
C ALA A 71 2.59 -17.27 4.84
N ASP A 72 2.04 -16.48 5.78
CA ASP A 72 0.63 -16.52 6.16
C ASP A 72 -0.29 -15.90 5.09
N GLU A 73 0.27 -15.16 4.12
CA GLU A 73 -0.51 -14.60 3.01
C GLU A 73 -1.25 -15.71 2.24
N VAL A 74 -0.65 -16.90 2.11
CA VAL A 74 -1.25 -17.97 1.32
C VAL A 74 -2.60 -18.38 1.89
N GLU A 75 -2.63 -18.78 3.16
CA GLU A 75 -3.85 -19.16 3.85
C GLU A 75 -4.79 -17.98 4.04
N TYR A 76 -4.25 -16.79 4.33
CA TYR A 76 -5.05 -15.59 4.48
C TYR A 76 -5.91 -15.34 3.24
N TYR A 77 -5.34 -15.37 2.04
CA TYR A 77 -6.11 -15.13 0.82
C TYR A 77 -6.94 -16.33 0.36
N LEU A 78 -6.57 -17.57 0.70
CA LEU A 78 -7.48 -18.71 0.49
C LEU A 78 -8.78 -18.57 1.30
N PHE A 79 -8.66 -18.13 2.56
CA PHE A 79 -9.82 -17.84 3.41
C PHE A 79 -10.55 -16.58 2.94
N ARG A 80 -9.81 -15.47 2.79
CA ARG A 80 -10.35 -14.14 2.59
C ARG A 80 -11.03 -13.98 1.24
N THR A 81 -10.48 -14.53 0.17
CA THR A 81 -11.07 -14.39 -1.17
C THR A 81 -12.44 -15.06 -1.26
N LYS A 82 -12.60 -16.24 -0.63
CA LYS A 82 -13.90 -16.90 -0.53
C LYS A 82 -14.90 -16.04 0.26
N GLU A 83 -14.49 -15.54 1.42
CA GLU A 83 -15.33 -14.67 2.26
C GLU A 83 -15.73 -13.39 1.51
N LEU A 84 -14.82 -12.79 0.73
CA LEU A 84 -15.10 -11.61 -0.08
C LEU A 84 -16.18 -11.88 -1.13
N ALA A 85 -16.13 -13.01 -1.84
CA ALA A 85 -17.16 -13.39 -2.81
C ALA A 85 -18.54 -13.52 -2.15
N GLU A 86 -18.62 -14.15 -0.98
CA GLU A 86 -19.85 -14.28 -0.19
C GLU A 86 -20.35 -12.91 0.31
N TRP A 87 -19.44 -12.03 0.73
CA TRP A 87 -19.79 -10.68 1.16
C TRP A 87 -20.36 -9.85 0.02
N MET A 88 -19.81 -9.98 -1.20
CA MET A 88 -20.36 -9.28 -2.37
C MET A 88 -21.81 -9.67 -2.62
N ASP A 89 -22.15 -10.97 -2.52
CA ASP A 89 -23.52 -11.47 -2.64
C ASP A 89 -24.45 -10.85 -1.57
N MET A 90 -24.00 -10.85 -0.31
CA MET A 90 -24.74 -10.26 0.80
C MET A 90 -24.97 -8.76 0.58
N TRP A 91 -23.95 -8.02 0.16
CA TRP A 91 -24.06 -6.58 -0.05
C TRP A 91 -24.97 -6.21 -1.22
N GLU A 92 -25.02 -7.01 -2.28
CA GLU A 92 -25.99 -6.85 -3.37
C GLU A 92 -27.44 -6.96 -2.88
N GLU A 93 -27.71 -7.70 -1.80
CA GLU A 93 -29.03 -7.73 -1.17
C GLU A 93 -29.24 -6.54 -0.22
N GLU A 94 -28.21 -6.14 0.54
CA GLU A 94 -28.29 -4.99 1.44
C GLU A 94 -28.48 -3.66 0.67
N GLU A 95 -27.87 -3.49 -0.51
CA GLU A 95 -28.02 -2.29 -1.32
C GLU A 95 -29.47 -2.03 -1.72
N LYS A 96 -30.26 -3.10 -1.94
CA LYS A 96 -31.68 -3.03 -2.30
C LYS A 96 -32.54 -2.43 -1.17
N LYS A 97 -32.09 -2.57 0.09
CA LYS A 97 -32.77 -1.95 1.24
C LYS A 97 -32.57 -0.45 1.29
N ARG A 98 -31.55 0.08 0.58
CA ARG A 98 -31.23 1.51 0.48
C ARG A 98 -31.15 2.19 1.85
N LYS A 99 -30.62 1.48 2.86
CA LYS A 99 -30.48 1.97 4.25
C LYS A 99 -29.42 3.07 4.36
N TYR A 100 -28.34 2.94 3.60
CA TYR A 100 -27.21 3.87 3.60
C TYR A 100 -27.00 4.48 2.22
N ASP A 101 -26.44 5.67 2.20
CA ASP A 101 -25.98 6.34 0.98
C ASP A 101 -24.49 6.06 0.75
N LYS A 102 -23.74 5.78 1.84
CA LYS A 102 -22.30 5.52 1.81
C LYS A 102 -21.87 4.51 2.87
N ILE A 103 -20.88 3.68 2.54
CA ILE A 103 -20.19 2.83 3.49
C ILE A 103 -18.70 3.17 3.48
N LEU A 104 -18.15 3.40 4.67
CA LEU A 104 -16.72 3.61 4.90
C LEU A 104 -16.17 2.33 5.53
N MET A 105 -15.33 1.59 4.79
CA MET A 105 -14.78 0.32 5.29
C MET A 105 -13.45 -0.04 4.65
N GLY A 106 -12.60 -0.69 5.45
CA GLY A 106 -11.44 -1.46 5.00
C GLY A 106 -10.39 -0.66 4.24
N TYR A 107 -9.29 -1.35 3.94
CA TYR A 107 -8.16 -0.77 3.23
C TYR A 107 -8.13 -1.18 1.75
N GLY A 108 -8.32 -2.47 1.46
CA GLY A 108 -8.32 -3.03 0.09
C GLY A 108 -9.50 -3.97 -0.19
N GLY A 109 -10.61 -3.79 0.54
CA GLY A 109 -11.77 -4.70 0.53
C GLY A 109 -12.53 -4.77 -0.81
N PRO A 110 -13.66 -5.49 -0.85
CA PRO A 110 -14.33 -5.79 -2.12
C PRO A 110 -14.73 -4.50 -2.82
N VAL A 111 -14.68 -4.52 -4.15
CA VAL A 111 -15.21 -3.43 -4.96
C VAL A 111 -16.58 -3.83 -5.47
N LEU A 112 -17.62 -3.17 -4.96
CA LEU A 112 -19.00 -3.44 -5.36
C LEU A 112 -19.42 -2.55 -6.53
N ALA A 113 -20.55 -2.89 -7.13
CA ALA A 113 -21.12 -2.20 -8.28
C ALA A 113 -21.57 -0.75 -8.05
N GLU A 114 -21.50 -0.26 -6.81
CA GLU A 114 -21.92 1.10 -6.39
C GLU A 114 -23.29 1.55 -6.93
N ARG A 115 -24.23 0.61 -7.11
CA ARG A 115 -25.51 0.88 -7.81
C ARG A 115 -26.40 1.84 -7.03
N PHE A 116 -26.49 1.62 -5.71
CA PHE A 116 -27.32 2.42 -4.81
C PHE A 116 -26.54 2.98 -3.62
N ILE A 117 -25.36 2.46 -3.34
CA ILE A 117 -24.55 2.80 -2.17
C ILE A 117 -23.12 3.04 -2.63
N LYS A 118 -22.53 4.17 -2.21
CA LYS A 118 -21.11 4.47 -2.42
C LYS A 118 -20.24 3.74 -1.42
N ILE A 119 -19.08 3.25 -1.82
CA ILE A 119 -18.17 2.53 -0.92
C ILE A 119 -16.81 3.16 -1.02
N GLN A 120 -16.29 3.62 0.10
CA GLN A 120 -14.97 4.21 0.16
C GLN A 120 -14.14 3.58 1.25
N ARG A 121 -12.83 3.52 0.99
CA ARG A 121 -11.84 2.99 1.91
C ARG A 121 -11.79 3.80 3.20
N MET A 122 -11.63 3.05 4.28
CA MET A 122 -11.33 3.51 5.62
C MET A 122 -9.97 2.91 6.01
N PRO A 123 -8.86 3.45 5.48
CA PRO A 123 -7.54 2.85 5.64
C PRO A 123 -6.93 3.08 7.03
N PHE A 124 -7.60 3.84 7.89
CA PHE A 124 -7.05 4.32 9.14
C PHE A 124 -7.13 3.24 10.24
N ILE A 125 -6.12 2.37 10.30
CA ILE A 125 -6.02 1.34 11.34
C ILE A 125 -5.44 1.93 12.63
N THR A 126 -4.38 2.73 12.48
CA THR A 126 -3.65 3.36 13.60
C THR A 126 -3.69 4.88 13.50
N PRO A 127 -3.41 5.61 14.59
CA PRO A 127 -3.25 7.06 14.55
C PRO A 127 -2.10 7.50 13.63
N GLU A 128 -1.04 6.70 13.53
CA GLU A 128 0.10 6.92 12.62
C GLU A 128 -0.36 6.99 11.17
N ILE A 129 -1.14 6.00 10.70
CA ILE A 129 -1.68 5.98 9.35
C ILE A 129 -2.61 7.17 9.11
N LEU A 130 -3.51 7.46 10.05
CA LEU A 130 -4.45 8.57 9.93
C LEU A 130 -3.74 9.92 9.81
N ALA A 131 -2.68 10.13 10.60
CA ALA A 131 -1.92 11.37 10.66
C ALA A 131 -0.78 11.44 9.64
N SER A 132 -0.91 10.74 8.50
CA SER A 132 0.05 10.79 7.40
C SER A 132 -0.21 11.97 6.46
N PRO A 133 0.84 12.67 5.96
CA PRO A 133 0.72 13.66 4.89
C PRO A 133 0.06 13.13 3.61
N ALA A 134 0.02 11.80 3.39
CA ALA A 134 -0.73 11.18 2.30
C ALA A 134 -2.21 11.60 2.28
N HIS A 135 -2.77 11.86 3.45
CA HIS A 135 -4.17 12.26 3.61
C HIS A 135 -4.35 13.78 3.61
N ALA A 136 -3.27 14.57 3.66
CA ALA A 136 -3.29 16.03 3.52
C ALA A 136 -2.97 16.51 2.10
N MET A 137 -2.38 15.65 1.26
CA MET A 137 -1.99 15.97 -0.11
C MET A 137 -3.17 16.49 -0.96
N PRO A 138 -3.01 17.57 -1.74
CA PRO A 138 -4.08 18.09 -2.59
C PRO A 138 -4.56 17.06 -3.61
N ILE A 139 -5.88 16.89 -3.72
CA ILE A 139 -6.46 15.84 -4.57
C ILE A 139 -6.19 16.06 -6.06
N GLU A 140 -6.11 17.30 -6.51
CA GLU A 140 -5.77 17.63 -7.90
C GLU A 140 -4.34 17.21 -8.26
N VAL A 141 -3.41 17.23 -7.31
CA VAL A 141 -2.05 16.72 -7.53
C VAL A 141 -2.07 15.20 -7.65
N ILE A 142 -2.75 14.51 -6.73
CA ILE A 142 -2.93 13.05 -6.79
C ILE A 142 -3.55 12.64 -8.13
N ASN A 143 -4.65 13.28 -8.53
CA ASN A 143 -5.32 12.99 -9.79
C ASN A 143 -4.42 13.27 -11.00
N ALA A 144 -3.59 14.31 -10.96
CA ALA A 144 -2.63 14.61 -12.02
C ALA A 144 -1.56 13.52 -12.14
N MET A 145 -1.03 13.01 -11.03
CA MET A 145 -0.07 11.89 -11.02
C MET A 145 -0.70 10.59 -11.54
N ASP A 146 -1.92 10.29 -11.10
CA ASP A 146 -2.69 9.13 -11.55
C ASP A 146 -2.91 9.17 -13.07
N GLN A 147 -3.37 10.32 -13.58
CA GLN A 147 -3.59 10.54 -15.00
C GLN A 147 -2.28 10.47 -15.81
N TRP A 148 -1.21 11.07 -15.30
CA TRP A 148 0.11 11.08 -15.93
C TRP A 148 0.64 9.65 -16.16
N ALA A 149 0.49 8.78 -15.15
CA ALA A 149 0.88 7.38 -15.24
C ALA A 149 -0.04 6.61 -16.18
N TRP A 150 -1.35 6.80 -16.05
CA TRP A 150 -2.36 6.14 -16.87
C TRP A 150 -2.18 6.39 -18.37
N GLU A 151 -1.91 7.64 -18.77
CA GLU A 151 -1.69 8.01 -20.17
C GLU A 151 -0.50 7.31 -20.82
N ARG A 152 0.57 7.09 -20.05
CA ARG A 152 1.76 6.38 -20.51
C ARG A 152 1.50 4.90 -20.64
N ILE A 153 0.85 4.30 -19.64
CA ILE A 153 0.51 2.87 -19.63
C ILE A 153 -0.44 2.55 -20.78
N ARG A 154 -1.56 3.27 -20.91
CA ARG A 154 -2.52 3.05 -22.01
C ARG A 154 -1.91 3.36 -23.38
N GLY A 155 -0.92 4.24 -23.46
CA GLY A 155 -0.19 4.54 -24.70
C GLY A 155 0.92 3.54 -25.06
N ALA A 156 1.28 2.62 -24.18
CA ALA A 156 2.35 1.65 -24.38
C ALA A 156 1.96 0.54 -25.36
N LYS A 157 2.92 0.03 -26.13
CA LYS A 157 2.79 -1.17 -26.95
C LYS A 157 3.42 -2.39 -26.30
N ARG A 158 4.55 -2.21 -25.64
CA ARG A 158 5.23 -3.23 -24.84
C ARG A 158 5.69 -2.63 -23.52
N VAL A 159 5.80 -3.48 -22.51
CA VAL A 159 6.28 -3.09 -21.18
C VAL A 159 7.41 -4.03 -20.77
N ARG A 160 8.42 -3.47 -20.10
CA ARG A 160 9.41 -4.22 -19.33
C ARG A 160 9.44 -3.71 -17.90
N ILE A 161 9.42 -4.65 -16.95
CA ILE A 161 9.55 -4.37 -15.52
C ILE A 161 10.83 -5.06 -15.04
N THR A 162 11.72 -4.30 -14.42
CA THR A 162 12.92 -4.83 -13.77
C THR A 162 12.96 -4.36 -12.32
N ASP A 163 13.53 -5.15 -11.42
CA ASP A 163 13.79 -4.75 -10.04
C ASP A 163 15.13 -5.36 -9.57
N PRO A 164 15.94 -4.66 -8.77
CA PRO A 164 17.22 -5.16 -8.27
C PRO A 164 17.13 -6.46 -7.45
N GLU A 165 15.96 -6.81 -6.91
CA GLU A 165 15.73 -8.11 -6.27
C GLU A 165 15.61 -9.28 -7.28
N GLY A 166 15.68 -9.01 -8.59
CA GLY A 166 15.79 -10.02 -9.64
C GLY A 166 14.55 -10.19 -10.52
N THR A 167 13.55 -9.32 -10.39
CA THR A 167 12.44 -9.26 -11.35
C THR A 167 12.98 -8.78 -12.70
N ASP A 168 12.61 -9.47 -13.78
CA ASP A 168 12.79 -9.04 -15.17
C ASP A 168 11.71 -9.69 -16.02
N LEU A 169 10.70 -8.91 -16.39
CA LEU A 169 9.45 -9.40 -16.97
C LEU A 169 9.03 -8.50 -18.13
N THR A 170 8.56 -9.10 -19.22
CA THR A 170 7.98 -8.34 -20.35
C THR A 170 6.61 -8.85 -20.72
N PHE A 171 5.76 -7.97 -21.25
CA PHE A 171 4.48 -8.33 -21.84
C PHE A 171 4.06 -7.32 -22.92
N THR A 172 3.18 -7.73 -23.81
CA THR A 172 2.59 -6.85 -24.82
C THR A 172 1.32 -6.19 -24.28
N ASN A 173 1.21 -4.87 -24.42
CA ASN A 173 0.00 -4.14 -24.08
C ASN A 173 -0.96 -4.09 -25.29
N HIS A 174 -1.52 -5.26 -25.62
CA HIS A 174 -2.32 -5.51 -26.81
C HIS A 174 -3.45 -4.49 -27.01
N ASP A 175 -3.67 -4.07 -28.26
CA ASP A 175 -4.75 -3.13 -28.61
C ASP A 175 -6.13 -3.65 -28.19
N ASP A 176 -6.35 -4.98 -28.20
CA ASP A 176 -7.61 -5.62 -27.81
C ASP A 176 -7.99 -5.44 -26.33
N TYR A 177 -7.07 -5.03 -25.45
CA TYR A 177 -7.43 -4.68 -24.07
C TYR A 177 -8.19 -3.36 -23.99
N TRP A 178 -8.22 -2.59 -25.07
CA TRP A 178 -8.60 -1.19 -25.06
C TRP A 178 -9.77 -0.91 -25.99
N ASP A 179 -10.44 0.21 -25.77
CA ASP A 179 -11.30 0.81 -26.79
C ASP A 179 -10.48 1.36 -27.97
N ALA A 180 -11.17 1.78 -29.04
CA ALA A 180 -10.51 2.27 -30.26
C ALA A 180 -9.62 3.51 -30.04
N LYS A 181 -9.82 4.27 -28.96
CA LYS A 181 -9.02 5.45 -28.61
C LYS A 181 -7.96 5.16 -27.56
N ARG A 182 -7.94 3.94 -27.02
CA ARG A 182 -7.18 3.54 -25.84
C ARG A 182 -7.41 4.48 -24.66
N GLU A 183 -8.64 4.98 -24.50
CA GLU A 183 -9.04 5.84 -23.39
C GLU A 183 -9.53 4.99 -22.21
N PHE A 184 -10.32 3.97 -22.51
CA PHE A 184 -10.82 2.98 -21.57
C PHE A 184 -10.46 1.56 -22.00
N TYR A 185 -10.69 0.63 -21.08
CA TYR A 185 -10.63 -0.79 -21.39
C TYR A 185 -11.72 -1.22 -22.38
N ASN A 186 -11.44 -2.30 -23.12
CA ASN A 186 -12.38 -2.91 -24.05
C ASN A 186 -13.68 -3.32 -23.33
N GLU A 187 -14.82 -2.93 -23.91
CA GLU A 187 -16.14 -3.10 -23.28
C GLU A 187 -16.52 -4.58 -23.12
N GLU A 188 -16.16 -5.45 -24.06
CA GLU A 188 -16.48 -6.87 -23.99
C GLU A 188 -15.65 -7.58 -22.91
N LEU A 189 -14.35 -7.31 -22.85
CA LEU A 189 -13.49 -7.85 -21.79
C LEU A 189 -13.94 -7.36 -20.40
N THR A 190 -14.33 -6.08 -20.32
CA THR A 190 -14.86 -5.46 -19.10
C THR A 190 -16.16 -6.13 -18.66
N ALA A 191 -17.14 -6.24 -19.56
CA ALA A 191 -18.43 -6.87 -19.28
C ALA A 191 -18.29 -8.35 -18.89
N ARG A 192 -17.28 -9.05 -19.43
CA ARG A 192 -17.00 -10.43 -19.07
C ARG A 192 -16.40 -10.56 -17.67
N THR A 193 -15.44 -9.71 -17.30
CA THR A 193 -14.71 -9.82 -16.04
C THR A 193 -15.48 -9.20 -14.87
N TRP A 194 -16.12 -8.06 -15.13
CA TRP A 194 -16.79 -7.20 -14.15
C TRP A 194 -18.29 -7.10 -14.40
N ARG A 195 -18.94 -8.19 -14.83
CA ARG A 195 -20.38 -8.21 -15.17
C ARG A 195 -21.25 -7.60 -14.07
N GLY A 196 -21.98 -6.53 -14.40
CA GLY A 196 -22.81 -5.79 -13.45
C GLY A 196 -22.05 -4.82 -12.53
N ASN A 197 -20.75 -4.65 -12.73
CA ASN A 197 -19.85 -3.64 -12.13
C ASN A 197 -18.87 -3.08 -13.21
N GLU A 198 -19.35 -2.91 -14.44
CA GLU A 198 -18.53 -2.47 -15.56
C GLU A 198 -17.96 -1.05 -15.34
N HIS A 199 -18.64 -0.23 -14.54
CA HIS A 199 -18.15 1.10 -14.17
C HIS A 199 -16.77 1.04 -13.50
N PHE A 200 -16.57 0.11 -12.57
CA PHE A 200 -15.28 -0.12 -11.93
C PHE A 200 -14.24 -0.65 -12.92
N GLY A 201 -14.62 -1.67 -13.70
CA GLY A 201 -13.73 -2.35 -14.64
C GLY A 201 -13.33 -1.52 -15.87
N LYS A 202 -13.91 -0.33 -16.05
CA LYS A 202 -13.74 0.49 -17.27
C LYS A 202 -12.36 1.15 -17.35
N THR A 203 -11.74 1.46 -16.22
CA THR A 203 -10.49 2.24 -16.15
C THR A 203 -9.66 1.83 -14.93
N TYR A 204 -8.51 2.48 -14.74
CA TYR A 204 -7.66 2.28 -13.58
C TYR A 204 -8.37 2.61 -12.25
N LEU A 205 -7.85 2.05 -11.15
CA LEU A 205 -8.25 2.39 -9.80
C LEU A 205 -7.44 3.61 -9.29
N PRO A 206 -8.05 4.74 -8.91
CA PRO A 206 -7.29 5.90 -8.44
C PRO A 206 -6.42 5.59 -7.22
N GLY A 207 -5.18 6.09 -7.22
CA GLY A 207 -4.13 5.73 -6.25
C GLY A 207 -3.49 4.36 -6.44
N HIS A 208 -3.87 3.63 -7.49
CA HIS A 208 -3.51 2.24 -7.70
C HIS A 208 -3.57 1.91 -9.20
N ILE A 209 -2.68 2.53 -9.97
CA ILE A 209 -2.74 2.54 -11.43
C ILE A 209 -2.42 1.16 -11.98
N THR A 210 -3.21 0.74 -12.95
CA THR A 210 -3.15 -0.60 -13.51
C THR A 210 -2.05 -0.69 -14.57
N GLY A 211 -0.79 -0.87 -14.12
CA GLY A 211 0.38 -1.05 -15.00
C GLY A 211 0.26 -2.25 -15.92
N ARG A 212 -0.65 -3.18 -15.65
CA ARG A 212 -1.19 -4.14 -16.60
C ARG A 212 -2.73 -4.19 -16.47
N PRO A 213 -3.49 -4.41 -17.56
CA PRO A 213 -4.93 -4.56 -17.48
C PRO A 213 -5.37 -5.62 -16.46
N TRP A 214 -6.32 -5.29 -15.59
CA TRP A 214 -6.87 -6.18 -14.55
C TRP A 214 -7.86 -7.21 -15.08
N MET A 215 -7.51 -7.83 -16.21
CA MET A 215 -8.35 -8.79 -16.93
C MET A 215 -7.46 -9.70 -17.75
N PHE A 216 -7.90 -10.94 -17.98
CA PHE A 216 -7.24 -11.81 -18.94
C PHE A 216 -7.76 -11.57 -20.35
N HIS A 217 -6.86 -11.53 -21.33
CA HIS A 217 -7.21 -11.78 -22.72
C HIS A 217 -7.37 -13.30 -22.92
N PRO A 218 -8.41 -13.79 -23.60
CA PRO A 218 -8.64 -15.23 -23.71
C PRO A 218 -7.53 -15.99 -24.47
N THR A 219 -6.80 -15.31 -25.36
CA THR A 219 -5.88 -15.97 -26.31
C THR A 219 -4.55 -15.24 -26.55
N LYS A 220 -4.31 -14.11 -25.88
CA LYS A 220 -3.16 -13.22 -26.16
C LYS A 220 -2.32 -12.93 -24.92
N GLU A 221 -2.43 -13.76 -23.89
CA GLU A 221 -1.55 -13.61 -22.73
C GLU A 221 -0.13 -14.03 -23.08
N ASP A 222 0.83 -13.11 -22.96
CA ASP A 222 2.21 -13.30 -23.44
C ASP A 222 3.29 -12.89 -22.43
N GLY A 223 2.91 -12.61 -21.19
CA GLY A 223 3.84 -12.21 -20.13
C GLY A 223 4.93 -13.25 -19.88
N CYS A 224 6.20 -12.89 -20.05
CA CYS A 224 7.34 -13.81 -19.93
C CYS A 224 8.49 -13.19 -19.13
N GLY A 225 9.13 -14.00 -18.27
CA GLY A 225 10.30 -13.62 -17.49
C GLY A 225 10.24 -14.12 -16.04
N VAL A 226 10.74 -13.29 -15.12
CA VAL A 226 10.88 -13.61 -13.70
C VAL A 226 10.19 -12.55 -12.85
N ILE A 227 9.42 -12.98 -11.86
CA ILE A 227 9.00 -12.15 -10.73
C ILE A 227 9.79 -12.61 -9.50
N ALA A 228 10.52 -11.70 -8.87
CA ALA A 228 11.27 -11.98 -7.65
C ALA A 228 11.16 -10.83 -6.65
N GLY A 229 11.21 -11.18 -5.36
CA GLY A 229 11.15 -10.22 -4.27
C GLY A 229 11.08 -10.86 -2.88
N THR A 230 11.08 -10.01 -1.87
CA THR A 230 11.14 -10.38 -0.44
C THR A 230 9.97 -9.84 0.38
N THR A 231 8.91 -9.33 -0.25
CA THR A 231 7.75 -8.80 0.46
C THR A 231 6.44 -9.11 -0.26
N ASN A 232 5.38 -9.41 0.49
CA ASN A 232 4.02 -9.58 -0.03
C ASN A 232 3.01 -8.68 0.71
N HIS A 233 1.69 -8.88 0.59
CA HIS A 233 0.72 -8.00 1.27
C HIS A 233 0.69 -8.11 2.79
N ILE A 234 1.25 -9.17 3.37
CA ILE A 234 1.19 -9.41 4.81
C ILE A 234 2.50 -8.97 5.49
N ALA A 235 3.64 -9.47 5.03
CA ALA A 235 4.94 -9.15 5.62
C ALA A 235 6.07 -9.46 4.63
N ALA A 236 7.31 -9.26 5.09
CA ALA A 236 8.47 -9.77 4.38
C ALA A 236 8.44 -11.31 4.30
N VAL A 237 8.89 -11.85 3.18
CA VAL A 237 9.06 -13.28 2.88
C VAL A 237 10.52 -13.57 2.55
N ASP A 238 10.92 -14.83 2.65
CA ASP A 238 12.18 -15.28 2.06
C ASP A 238 12.21 -14.92 0.57
N TRP A 239 13.40 -14.62 0.05
CA TRP A 239 13.55 -14.28 -1.36
C TRP A 239 12.89 -15.34 -2.24
N THR A 240 11.85 -14.91 -2.95
CA THR A 240 10.97 -15.77 -3.73
C THR A 240 11.20 -15.51 -5.20
N GLN A 241 11.27 -16.56 -6.02
CA GLN A 241 11.44 -16.45 -7.46
C GLN A 241 10.37 -17.27 -8.19
N LEU A 242 9.62 -16.60 -9.05
CA LEU A 242 8.55 -17.15 -9.88
C LEU A 242 8.94 -17.02 -11.35
N ILE A 243 8.96 -18.14 -12.08
CA ILE A 243 9.18 -18.17 -13.53
C ILE A 243 7.85 -18.06 -14.23
N VAL A 244 7.69 -17.05 -15.09
CA VAL A 244 6.45 -16.73 -15.79
C VAL A 244 6.60 -16.98 -17.28
N GLU A 245 5.67 -17.73 -17.85
CA GLU A 245 5.53 -17.94 -19.30
C GLU A 245 4.07 -17.78 -19.72
N ASN A 246 3.81 -16.96 -20.74
CA ASN A 246 2.45 -16.65 -21.23
C ASN A 246 1.50 -16.20 -20.09
N SER A 247 2.00 -15.30 -19.25
CA SER A 247 1.33 -14.78 -18.04
C SER A 247 0.95 -15.84 -17.02
N LYS A 248 1.55 -17.04 -17.07
CA LYS A 248 1.32 -18.12 -16.11
C LYS A 248 2.62 -18.44 -15.38
N ILE A 249 2.56 -18.59 -14.06
CA ILE A 249 3.69 -19.06 -13.26
C ILE A 249 3.86 -20.56 -13.54
N GLN A 250 5.00 -20.91 -14.12
CA GLN A 250 5.35 -22.29 -14.49
C GLN A 250 6.22 -22.97 -13.43
N GLN A 251 7.04 -22.18 -12.71
CA GLN A 251 7.96 -22.71 -11.71
C GLN A 251 8.12 -21.72 -10.55
N ILE A 252 8.33 -22.27 -9.36
CA ILE A 252 8.65 -21.52 -8.13
C ILE A 252 9.97 -22.09 -7.62
N ASN A 253 11.05 -21.31 -7.78
CA ASN A 253 12.42 -21.78 -7.57
C ASN A 253 12.93 -21.53 -6.14
N ALA A 254 12.37 -20.53 -5.46
CA ALA A 254 12.75 -20.11 -4.12
C ALA A 254 11.53 -19.53 -3.38
N GLY A 255 11.69 -19.16 -2.11
CA GLY A 255 10.66 -18.49 -1.29
C GLY A 255 10.33 -19.14 0.04
N GLY A 256 11.16 -20.08 0.51
CA GLY A 256 10.98 -20.76 1.80
C GLY A 256 9.56 -21.28 2.00
N ALA A 257 9.01 -21.07 3.20
CA ALA A 257 7.66 -21.53 3.55
C ALA A 257 6.56 -20.91 2.66
N PHE A 258 6.73 -19.67 2.20
CA PHE A 258 5.79 -19.03 1.28
C PHE A 258 5.78 -19.74 -0.08
N GLY A 259 6.95 -19.96 -0.66
CA GLY A 259 7.10 -20.67 -1.94
C GLY A 259 6.67 -22.13 -1.88
N GLU A 260 6.85 -22.82 -0.75
CA GLU A 260 6.35 -24.19 -0.53
C GLU A 260 4.82 -24.24 -0.57
N LYS A 261 4.13 -23.38 0.20
CA LYS A 261 2.67 -23.30 0.20
C LYS A 261 2.10 -22.94 -1.19
N LEU A 262 2.75 -22.03 -1.93
CA LEU A 262 2.34 -21.72 -3.29
C LEU A 262 2.50 -22.91 -4.25
N ARG A 263 3.57 -23.71 -4.12
CA ARG A 263 3.75 -24.93 -4.91
C ARG A 263 2.65 -25.96 -4.64
N GLU A 264 2.21 -26.10 -3.39
CA GLU A 264 1.07 -26.96 -3.05
C GLU A 264 -0.21 -26.48 -3.74
N VAL A 265 -0.53 -25.19 -3.67
CA VAL A 265 -1.69 -24.61 -4.36
C VAL A 265 -1.60 -24.81 -5.88
N MET A 266 -0.41 -24.62 -6.45
CA MET A 266 -0.18 -24.82 -7.88
C MET A 266 -0.47 -26.26 -8.31
N GLU A 267 0.03 -27.24 -7.55
CA GLU A 267 -0.19 -28.66 -7.81
C GLU A 267 -1.68 -29.04 -7.67
N LEU A 268 -2.36 -28.57 -6.63
CA LEU A 268 -3.78 -28.85 -6.38
C LEU A 268 -4.70 -28.33 -7.48
N THR A 269 -4.29 -27.25 -8.17
CA THR A 269 -5.15 -26.54 -9.13
C THR A 269 -4.77 -26.77 -10.59
N LYS A 270 -3.62 -27.39 -10.89
CA LYS A 270 -3.06 -27.49 -12.25
C LYS A 270 -4.02 -28.01 -13.33
N ASP A 271 -4.92 -28.92 -12.97
CA ASP A 271 -5.85 -29.58 -13.90
C ASP A 271 -7.23 -28.91 -13.95
N LYS A 272 -7.46 -27.85 -13.16
CA LYS A 272 -8.74 -27.16 -13.04
C LYS A 272 -8.83 -26.01 -14.04
N GLN A 273 -9.94 -25.93 -14.76
CA GLN A 273 -10.27 -24.77 -15.58
C GLN A 273 -11.08 -23.76 -14.75
N TYR A 274 -10.59 -22.53 -14.67
CA TYR A 274 -11.27 -21.44 -13.99
C TYR A 274 -12.10 -20.60 -14.98
N PRO A 275 -13.25 -20.05 -14.57
CA PRO A 275 -14.00 -19.08 -15.36
C PRO A 275 -13.12 -17.90 -15.79
N GLY A 276 -13.14 -17.56 -17.08
CA GLY A 276 -12.39 -16.43 -17.63
C GLY A 276 -10.87 -16.60 -17.74
N PHE A 277 -10.29 -17.70 -17.23
CA PHE A 277 -8.86 -17.96 -17.35
C PHE A 277 -8.51 -18.47 -18.75
N PRO A 278 -7.35 -18.07 -19.31
CA PRO A 278 -6.93 -18.48 -20.65
C PRO A 278 -6.48 -19.96 -20.70
N SER A 279 -6.13 -20.55 -19.55
CA SER A 279 -5.71 -21.95 -19.45
C SER A 279 -6.04 -22.54 -18.06
N LYS A 280 -5.79 -23.84 -17.87
CA LYS A 280 -5.95 -24.52 -16.58
C LYS A 280 -4.91 -24.06 -15.55
N GLY A 281 -5.24 -24.19 -14.27
CA GLY A 281 -4.38 -23.80 -13.14
C GLY A 281 -4.68 -22.40 -12.63
N ILE A 282 -4.54 -22.18 -11.31
CA ILE A 282 -4.85 -20.88 -10.71
C ILE A 282 -3.72 -19.85 -10.84
N MET A 283 -2.47 -20.30 -11.03
CA MET A 283 -1.27 -19.46 -10.93
C MET A 283 -1.02 -18.60 -12.17
N HIS A 284 -1.99 -17.78 -12.55
CA HIS A 284 -1.85 -16.78 -13.60
C HIS A 284 -1.51 -15.42 -12.99
N TRP A 285 -0.47 -14.79 -13.53
CA TRP A 285 -0.12 -13.39 -13.24
C TRP A 285 -1.04 -12.48 -14.04
N TRP A 286 -1.63 -11.49 -13.40
CA TRP A 286 -2.53 -10.51 -14.04
C TRP A 286 -2.33 -9.08 -13.57
N GLU A 287 -1.76 -8.88 -12.39
CA GLU A 287 -1.65 -7.57 -11.78
C GLU A 287 -0.19 -7.09 -11.76
N ALA A 288 0.04 -5.86 -12.26
CA ALA A 288 1.25 -5.09 -12.00
C ALA A 288 0.81 -3.66 -11.66
N SER A 289 0.35 -3.46 -10.44
CA SER A 289 -0.30 -2.22 -10.07
C SER A 289 0.64 -1.27 -9.37
N ILE A 290 0.55 0.00 -9.74
CA ILE A 290 1.48 1.07 -9.39
C ILE A 290 0.84 2.01 -8.38
N GLY A 291 1.45 2.16 -7.21
CA GLY A 291 1.09 3.23 -6.28
C GLY A 291 1.53 4.59 -6.80
N THR A 292 0.85 5.66 -6.37
CA THR A 292 1.10 7.04 -6.85
C THR A 292 1.27 8.07 -5.74
N ASN A 293 1.01 7.72 -4.49
CA ASN A 293 1.07 8.68 -3.39
C ASN A 293 2.45 8.64 -2.71
N PRO A 294 3.28 9.70 -2.78
CA PRO A 294 4.64 9.71 -2.24
C PRO A 294 4.70 9.67 -0.72
N HIS A 295 3.59 9.93 -0.05
CA HIS A 295 3.57 10.06 1.41
C HIS A 295 3.06 8.85 2.17
N ILE A 296 2.78 7.77 1.44
CA ILE A 296 2.47 6.47 2.03
C ILE A 296 3.75 5.84 2.53
N HIS A 297 3.71 5.27 3.74
CA HIS A 297 4.85 4.61 4.36
C HIS A 297 4.40 3.36 5.11
N ARG A 298 5.33 2.41 5.34
CA ARG A 298 5.10 1.29 6.24
C ARG A 298 4.68 1.78 7.63
N PRO A 299 3.57 1.28 8.19
CA PRO A 299 3.27 1.53 9.60
C PRO A 299 4.37 0.95 10.48
N ARG A 300 4.90 1.73 11.43
CA ARG A 300 6.10 1.33 12.19
C ARG A 300 5.75 0.53 13.44
N LYS A 301 4.77 1.01 14.20
CA LYS A 301 4.41 0.40 15.49
C LYS A 301 3.66 -0.90 15.26
N ASP A 302 4.07 -1.96 15.96
CA ASP A 302 3.40 -3.27 16.00
C ASP A 302 3.39 -4.03 14.66
N PHE A 303 4.20 -3.63 13.68
CA PHE A 303 4.31 -4.33 12.40
C PHE A 303 5.07 -5.67 12.53
N PRO A 304 4.64 -6.77 11.87
CA PRO A 304 3.37 -6.96 11.16
C PRO A 304 2.31 -7.62 12.07
N THR A 305 1.20 -6.94 12.34
CA THR A 305 0.08 -7.47 13.13
C THR A 305 -1.26 -7.03 12.56
N GLY A 306 -2.28 -7.89 12.58
CA GLY A 306 -3.63 -7.55 12.09
C GLY A 306 -3.62 -6.85 10.72
N PHE A 307 -4.11 -5.61 10.64
CA PHE A 307 -4.06 -4.77 9.42
C PHE A 307 -2.87 -3.80 9.37
N VAL A 308 -1.99 -3.84 10.37
CA VAL A 308 -0.67 -3.18 10.37
C VAL A 308 0.28 -4.10 9.60
N ASN A 309 0.19 -4.04 8.27
CA ASN A 309 0.89 -4.93 7.34
C ASN A 309 1.29 -4.20 6.05
N CYS A 310 1.92 -4.92 5.11
CA CYS A 310 2.40 -4.36 3.84
C CYS A 310 1.28 -3.98 2.85
N LEU A 311 0.01 -4.20 3.21
CA LEU A 311 -1.11 -3.78 2.34
C LEU A 311 -1.13 -2.26 2.21
N TYR A 312 -0.86 -1.52 3.30
CA TYR A 312 -0.89 -0.04 3.30
C TYR A 312 0.14 0.57 2.36
N GLU A 313 1.36 0.05 2.35
CA GLU A 313 2.46 0.66 1.60
C GLU A 313 2.43 0.41 0.09
N ARG A 314 1.60 -0.52 -0.38
CA ARG A 314 1.48 -0.86 -1.81
C ARG A 314 1.03 0.31 -2.70
N VAL A 315 0.40 1.34 -2.11
CA VAL A 315 -0.07 2.54 -2.82
C VAL A 315 0.94 3.70 -2.78
N ARG A 316 2.14 3.45 -2.22
CA ARG A 316 3.28 4.37 -2.30
C ARG A 316 3.67 4.57 -3.76
N SER A 317 3.94 5.83 -4.13
CA SER A 317 4.44 6.19 -5.46
C SER A 317 5.59 5.29 -5.91
N GLY A 318 5.48 4.69 -7.10
CA GLY A 318 6.58 3.94 -7.71
C GLY A 318 6.76 2.51 -7.19
N VAL A 319 6.04 2.10 -6.13
CA VAL A 319 5.93 0.69 -5.75
C VAL A 319 5.03 -0.03 -6.75
N ILE A 320 5.47 -1.20 -7.20
CA ILE A 320 4.64 -2.13 -7.97
C ILE A 320 4.38 -3.34 -7.10
N HIS A 321 3.12 -3.73 -6.93
CA HIS A 321 2.85 -5.11 -6.52
C HIS A 321 2.38 -5.96 -7.67
N MET A 322 2.94 -7.16 -7.71
CA MET A 322 2.73 -8.18 -8.72
C MET A 322 1.75 -9.19 -8.15
N GLY A 323 0.51 -9.16 -8.64
CA GLY A 323 -0.57 -10.02 -8.16
C GLY A 323 -0.87 -11.16 -9.14
N PHE A 324 -1.06 -12.35 -8.58
CA PHE A 324 -1.38 -13.57 -9.32
C PHE A 324 -2.45 -14.39 -8.60
N GLY A 325 -3.09 -15.33 -9.30
CA GLY A 325 -4.23 -16.07 -8.79
C GLY A 325 -5.55 -15.67 -9.47
N THR A 326 -6.66 -15.78 -8.74
CA THR A 326 -7.95 -15.23 -9.17
C THR A 326 -7.92 -13.70 -9.18
N ILE A 327 -8.76 -13.11 -10.05
CA ILE A 327 -8.90 -11.66 -10.13
C ILE A 327 -9.81 -11.21 -8.99
N ILE A 328 -9.23 -10.57 -7.98
CA ILE A 328 -9.94 -10.25 -6.74
C ILE A 328 -11.17 -9.38 -7.00
N SER A 329 -12.28 -9.72 -6.37
CA SER A 329 -13.59 -9.05 -6.52
C SER A 329 -14.22 -9.13 -7.92
N SER A 330 -13.67 -9.94 -8.84
CA SER A 330 -14.28 -10.11 -10.16
C SER A 330 -15.50 -11.04 -10.13
N MET A 331 -16.31 -10.98 -11.19
CA MET A 331 -17.41 -11.95 -11.34
C MET A 331 -16.90 -13.35 -11.64
N THR A 332 -15.75 -13.46 -12.31
CA THR A 332 -15.12 -14.75 -12.61
C THR A 332 -14.61 -15.44 -11.34
N GLU A 333 -14.11 -14.68 -10.36
CA GLU A 333 -13.74 -15.20 -9.04
C GLU A 333 -14.97 -15.66 -8.25
N ARG A 334 -16.05 -14.88 -8.25
CA ARG A 334 -17.32 -15.28 -7.61
C ARG A 334 -17.88 -16.56 -8.22
N GLU A 335 -17.85 -16.70 -9.54
CA GLU A 335 -18.27 -17.92 -10.24
C GLU A 335 -17.39 -19.11 -9.86
N ALA A 336 -16.06 -18.95 -9.81
CA ALA A 336 -15.14 -20.00 -9.38
C ALA A 336 -15.43 -20.47 -7.95
N ALA A 337 -15.65 -19.54 -7.02
CA ALA A 337 -15.98 -19.86 -5.63
C ALA A 337 -17.30 -20.64 -5.52
N ARG A 338 -18.34 -20.24 -6.28
CA ARG A 338 -19.64 -20.95 -6.32
C ARG A 338 -19.55 -22.36 -6.90
N LEU A 339 -18.59 -22.60 -7.79
CA LEU A 339 -18.29 -23.93 -8.32
C LEU A 339 -17.47 -24.79 -7.34
N GLY A 340 -17.14 -24.27 -6.15
CA GLY A 340 -16.31 -24.98 -5.17
C GLY A 340 -14.84 -25.08 -5.56
N LEU A 341 -14.38 -24.26 -6.50
CA LEU A 341 -12.95 -24.17 -6.83
C LEU A 341 -12.20 -23.42 -5.73
N LEU A 342 -10.94 -23.77 -5.54
CA LEU A 342 -10.03 -23.01 -4.69
C LEU A 342 -9.80 -21.63 -5.32
N VAL A 343 -10.10 -20.55 -4.60
CA VAL A 343 -9.87 -19.16 -5.04
C VAL A 343 -8.85 -18.49 -4.13
N GLY A 344 -8.05 -17.58 -4.67
CA GLY A 344 -6.94 -16.96 -3.93
C GLY A 344 -6.13 -16.01 -4.80
N HIS A 345 -5.51 -15.02 -4.16
CA HIS A 345 -4.78 -13.94 -4.81
C HIS A 345 -3.56 -13.57 -3.96
N TRP A 346 -2.36 -13.70 -4.52
CA TRP A 346 -1.10 -13.56 -3.79
C TRP A 346 -0.17 -12.61 -4.49
N HIS A 347 0.84 -12.12 -3.76
CA HIS A 347 1.59 -10.94 -4.19
C HIS A 347 3.08 -11.08 -3.97
N LEU A 348 3.85 -10.38 -4.80
CA LEU A 348 5.20 -9.92 -4.49
C LEU A 348 5.30 -8.43 -4.78
N HIS A 349 5.93 -7.67 -3.89
CA HIS A 349 6.10 -6.23 -4.01
C HIS A 349 7.50 -5.91 -4.52
N LEU A 350 7.57 -4.91 -5.39
CA LEU A 350 8.78 -4.35 -5.97
C LEU A 350 8.87 -2.91 -5.47
N TYR A 351 9.87 -2.61 -4.64
CA TYR A 351 10.07 -1.26 -4.09
C TYR A 351 10.99 -0.41 -4.94
N PHE A 352 11.86 -1.02 -5.74
CA PHE A 352 12.82 -0.33 -6.58
C PHE A 352 12.66 -0.65 -8.08
N PRO A 353 11.44 -0.82 -8.62
CA PRO A 353 11.30 -1.24 -9.99
C PRO A 353 11.71 -0.13 -10.95
N THR A 354 12.22 -0.52 -12.11
CA THR A 354 12.19 0.30 -13.32
C THR A 354 11.10 -0.26 -14.24
N TYR A 355 10.09 0.56 -14.53
CA TYR A 355 8.98 0.24 -15.41
C TYR A 355 9.14 1.04 -16.69
N THR A 356 9.52 0.36 -17.77
CA THR A 356 9.78 0.96 -19.07
C THR A 356 8.65 0.61 -20.03
N VAL A 357 8.10 1.63 -20.70
CA VAL A 357 7.11 1.49 -21.76
C VAL A 357 7.75 1.75 -23.12
N GLU A 358 7.43 0.90 -24.09
CA GLU A 358 7.68 1.16 -25.51
C GLU A 358 6.48 1.93 -26.08
N ARG A 359 6.71 3.14 -26.60
CA ARG A 359 5.68 4.01 -27.22
C ARG A 359 6.09 4.38 -28.63
N SER A 360 5.17 4.95 -29.41
CA SER A 360 5.45 5.37 -30.79
C SER A 360 6.51 6.49 -30.82
N GLY A 361 7.77 6.12 -31.01
CA GLY A 361 8.90 7.04 -31.21
C GLY A 361 10.03 6.93 -30.19
N ASP A 362 9.80 6.40 -28.98
CA ASP A 362 10.87 6.14 -27.98
C ASP A 362 10.38 5.22 -26.85
N ASN A 363 11.33 4.68 -26.09
CA ASN A 363 11.08 4.04 -24.80
C ASN A 363 11.10 5.09 -23.68
N GLU A 364 10.17 5.00 -22.75
CA GLU A 364 10.05 5.93 -21.62
C GLU A 364 9.99 5.16 -20.30
N ASN A 365 10.72 5.62 -19.29
CA ASN A 365 10.55 5.11 -17.94
C ASN A 365 9.36 5.82 -17.28
N VAL A 366 8.36 5.04 -16.84
CA VAL A 366 7.27 5.53 -15.99
C VAL A 366 7.73 5.53 -14.53
N ILE A 367 8.54 4.54 -14.17
CA ILE A 367 9.21 4.42 -12.87
C ILE A 367 10.67 4.13 -13.13
N GLU A 368 11.55 4.75 -12.36
CA GLU A 368 13.00 4.56 -12.41
C GLU A 368 13.51 4.28 -11.00
N ASN A 369 14.03 3.07 -10.77
CA ASN A 369 14.56 2.63 -9.47
C ASN A 369 13.61 2.90 -8.28
N GLY A 370 12.31 2.68 -8.46
CA GLY A 370 11.28 2.89 -7.44
C GLY A 370 10.73 4.30 -7.32
N ARG A 371 11.26 5.26 -8.09
CA ARG A 371 10.73 6.63 -8.17
C ARG A 371 9.76 6.78 -9.34
N LEU A 372 8.52 7.17 -9.04
CA LEU A 372 7.52 7.47 -10.07
C LEU A 372 7.88 8.78 -10.79
N LYS A 373 8.06 8.74 -12.11
CA LYS A 373 8.51 9.92 -12.88
C LYS A 373 7.48 11.05 -12.95
N ALA A 374 6.22 10.79 -12.57
CA ALA A 374 5.23 11.84 -12.32
C ALA A 374 5.67 12.86 -11.26
N LEU A 375 6.47 12.43 -10.27
CA LEU A 375 6.99 13.30 -9.20
C LEU A 375 8.02 14.32 -9.72
N ASP A 376 8.65 14.02 -10.86
CA ASP A 376 9.65 14.86 -11.51
C ASP A 376 9.03 15.73 -12.62
N ASP A 377 7.74 15.53 -12.95
CA ASP A 377 7.09 16.21 -14.08
C ASP A 377 6.94 17.72 -13.81
N PRO A 378 7.42 18.60 -14.72
CA PRO A 378 7.36 20.05 -14.51
C PRO A 378 5.96 20.61 -14.29
N GLU A 379 4.93 20.06 -14.95
CA GLU A 379 3.56 20.56 -14.80
C GLU A 379 2.95 20.10 -13.47
N ILE A 380 3.30 18.89 -12.99
CA ILE A 380 2.92 18.42 -11.65
C ILE A 380 3.64 19.24 -10.56
N ARG A 381 4.94 19.50 -10.72
CA ARG A 381 5.71 20.36 -9.80
C ARG A 381 5.13 21.77 -9.73
N LYS A 382 4.75 22.33 -10.88
CA LYS A 382 4.07 23.63 -10.97
C LYS A 382 2.69 23.60 -10.30
N LEU A 383 1.94 22.52 -10.42
CA LEU A 383 0.67 22.35 -9.71
C LEU A 383 0.87 22.33 -8.20
N CYS A 384 1.88 21.60 -7.70
CA CYS A 384 2.23 21.55 -6.28
C CYS A 384 2.63 22.91 -5.70
N SER A 385 3.26 23.79 -6.49
CA SER A 385 3.72 25.11 -6.02
C SER A 385 2.61 26.01 -5.49
N LYS A 386 1.35 25.73 -5.84
CA LYS A 386 0.16 26.40 -5.28
C LYS A 386 -0.03 26.11 -3.78
N TYR A 387 0.58 25.05 -3.27
CA TYR A 387 0.42 24.51 -1.93
C TYR A 387 1.73 24.57 -1.12
N GLY A 388 2.66 25.46 -1.47
CA GLY A 388 3.96 25.58 -0.81
C GLY A 388 5.09 24.94 -1.62
N ASP A 389 6.14 24.50 -0.93
CA ASP A 389 7.31 23.90 -1.56
C ASP A 389 6.94 22.60 -2.29
N PRO A 390 7.13 22.51 -3.63
CA PRO A 390 6.87 21.29 -4.39
C PRO A 390 7.66 20.07 -3.90
N ASP A 391 8.89 20.27 -3.41
CA ASP A 391 9.74 19.17 -2.98
C ASP A 391 9.16 18.50 -1.73
N LEU A 392 8.60 19.26 -0.79
CA LEU A 392 7.93 18.68 0.38
C LEU A 392 6.71 17.83 0.02
N TRP A 393 6.04 18.11 -1.12
CA TRP A 393 4.90 17.33 -1.60
C TRP A 393 5.26 16.16 -2.52
N LEU A 394 6.40 16.21 -3.18
CA LEU A 394 6.76 15.26 -4.25
C LEU A 394 7.94 14.36 -3.88
N ASP A 395 8.64 14.66 -2.78
CA ASP A 395 9.61 13.76 -2.20
C ASP A 395 8.91 12.66 -1.39
N GLU A 396 9.43 11.45 -1.51
CA GLU A 396 8.81 10.29 -0.89
C GLU A 396 9.11 10.26 0.61
N SER A 397 8.05 10.14 1.43
CA SER A 397 8.18 10.17 2.90
C SER A 397 8.95 8.99 3.47
N TRP A 398 9.03 7.91 2.69
CA TRP A 398 9.64 6.68 3.10
C TRP A 398 10.07 5.88 1.87
N ASN A 399 11.25 5.30 1.98
CA ASN A 399 11.74 4.22 1.16
C ASN A 399 12.25 3.15 2.13
N PRO A 400 11.99 1.84 1.89
CA PRO A 400 12.60 0.81 2.72
C PRO A 400 14.12 0.92 2.60
N ALA A 401 14.84 0.83 3.72
CA ALA A 401 16.30 0.72 3.67
C ALA A 401 16.67 -0.73 3.32
N VAL A 402 17.21 -0.98 2.14
CA VAL A 402 17.63 -2.32 1.69
C VAL A 402 19.14 -2.34 1.41
N PRO A 403 19.93 -3.00 2.27
CA PRO A 403 21.37 -3.17 2.08
C PRO A 403 21.73 -3.68 0.69
N GLY A 404 22.71 -3.03 0.05
CA GLY A 404 23.17 -3.40 -1.29
C GLY A 404 22.26 -2.96 -2.44
N ILE A 405 21.14 -2.30 -2.14
CA ILE A 405 20.25 -1.68 -3.14
C ILE A 405 20.27 -0.16 -2.97
N ASN A 406 19.71 0.36 -1.87
CA ASN A 406 19.66 1.79 -1.58
C ASN A 406 20.30 2.18 -0.22
N ALA A 407 20.80 1.20 0.54
CA ALA A 407 21.53 1.41 1.78
C ALA A 407 22.90 0.69 1.75
N PRO A 408 23.92 1.16 2.48
CA PRO A 408 25.21 0.49 2.57
C PRO A 408 25.10 -0.97 3.05
N GLY A 409 25.89 -1.86 2.44
CA GLY A 409 25.93 -3.28 2.80
C GLY A 409 25.85 -4.20 1.57
N ALA A 410 25.59 -5.48 1.81
CA ALA A 410 25.43 -6.49 0.77
C ALA A 410 24.05 -7.14 0.87
N TYR A 411 23.31 -7.15 -0.24
CA TYR A 411 21.93 -7.64 -0.29
C TYR A 411 21.78 -9.07 0.25
N TRP A 412 22.58 -10.00 -0.27
CA TRP A 412 22.51 -11.41 0.12
C TRP A 412 22.96 -11.69 1.55
N ASP A 413 23.91 -10.90 2.07
CA ASP A 413 24.49 -11.18 3.39
C ASP A 413 23.77 -10.46 4.52
N HIS A 414 23.25 -9.25 4.27
CA HIS A 414 22.71 -8.37 5.31
C HIS A 414 21.18 -8.24 5.26
N TYR A 415 20.52 -8.64 4.16
CA TYR A 415 19.07 -8.49 4.00
C TYR A 415 18.38 -9.82 3.64
N ALA A 416 18.70 -10.41 2.48
CA ALA A 416 17.92 -11.49 1.88
C ALA A 416 17.91 -12.81 2.70
N LYS A 417 18.81 -12.96 3.68
CA LYS A 417 18.86 -14.13 4.60
C LYS A 417 17.73 -14.13 5.62
N ASP A 418 17.30 -12.96 6.08
CA ASP A 418 16.18 -12.81 7.01
C ASP A 418 15.51 -11.43 6.80
N PRO A 419 14.74 -11.27 5.72
CA PRO A 419 14.13 -9.99 5.37
C PRO A 419 13.20 -9.45 6.47
N LEU A 420 12.47 -10.33 7.16
CA LEU A 420 11.53 -9.92 8.20
C LEU A 420 12.24 -9.36 9.44
N HIS A 421 13.34 -9.98 9.87
CA HIS A 421 14.16 -9.45 10.96
C HIS A 421 14.74 -8.09 10.61
N TRP A 422 15.30 -7.93 9.40
CA TRP A 422 15.83 -6.64 8.96
C TRP A 422 14.75 -5.56 8.93
N VAL A 423 13.60 -5.84 8.31
CA VAL A 423 12.48 -4.88 8.24
C VAL A 423 12.02 -4.43 9.63
N LYS A 424 11.90 -5.35 10.59
CA LYS A 424 11.56 -4.97 11.97
C LYS A 424 12.61 -4.06 12.59
N THR A 425 13.89 -4.38 12.39
CA THR A 425 15.03 -3.59 12.87
C THR A 425 15.04 -2.18 12.25
N GLU A 426 14.85 -2.10 10.94
CA GLU A 426 14.72 -0.84 10.20
C GLU A 426 13.63 0.06 10.80
N LEU A 427 12.43 -0.50 11.07
CA LEU A 427 11.32 0.25 11.64
C LEU A 427 11.61 0.72 13.08
N GLU A 428 12.30 -0.10 13.89
CA GLU A 428 12.77 0.30 15.22
C GLU A 428 13.77 1.46 15.14
N VAL A 429 14.72 1.40 14.21
CA VAL A 429 15.68 2.50 13.98
C VAL A 429 14.96 3.75 13.50
N CYS A 430 14.04 3.63 12.53
CA CYS A 430 13.26 4.75 12.02
C CYS A 430 12.46 5.46 13.12
N ARG A 431 11.88 4.69 14.06
CA ARG A 431 11.06 5.21 15.15
C ARG A 431 11.88 5.83 16.27
N ASN A 432 12.95 5.16 16.71
CA ASN A 432 13.68 5.54 17.93
C ASN A 432 14.97 6.32 17.66
N TYR A 433 15.51 6.23 16.45
CA TYR A 433 16.79 6.81 16.03
C TYR A 433 16.67 7.43 14.64
N HIS A 434 15.64 8.24 14.41
CA HIS A 434 15.30 8.76 13.08
C HIS A 434 16.47 9.44 12.32
N PRO A 435 17.35 10.25 12.95
CA PRO A 435 18.52 10.79 12.25
C PRO A 435 19.46 9.71 11.69
N LEU A 436 19.61 8.58 12.38
CA LEU A 436 20.37 7.43 11.89
C LEU A 436 19.69 6.81 10.67
N PHE A 437 18.36 6.61 10.73
CA PHE A 437 17.60 6.11 9.59
C PHE A 437 17.76 6.99 8.35
N MET A 438 17.66 8.31 8.50
CA MET A 438 17.85 9.27 7.41
C MET A 438 19.25 9.14 6.78
N SER A 439 20.28 8.99 7.61
CA SER A 439 21.64 8.73 7.12
C SER A 439 21.78 7.37 6.42
N MET A 440 21.07 6.32 6.86
CA MET A 440 21.12 4.99 6.25
C MET A 440 20.63 4.99 4.81
N VAL A 441 19.59 5.79 4.52
CA VAL A 441 18.97 5.88 3.19
C VAL A 441 19.45 7.09 2.37
N GLY A 442 20.43 7.84 2.88
CA GLY A 442 20.95 9.03 2.22
C GLY A 442 19.94 10.16 2.05
N ALA A 443 18.95 10.26 2.95
CA ALA A 443 17.92 11.30 2.89
C ALA A 443 18.46 12.67 3.31
N ASP A 444 17.88 13.72 2.71
CA ASP A 444 18.22 15.12 2.97
C ASP A 444 17.89 15.53 4.42
N ASP A 445 18.77 16.29 5.05
CA ASP A 445 18.59 16.73 6.43
C ASP A 445 17.54 17.86 6.57
N LYS A 446 17.12 18.46 5.44
CA LYS A 446 16.05 19.47 5.38
C LYS A 446 14.72 18.99 5.99
N TYR A 447 14.46 17.69 6.00
CA TYR A 447 13.22 17.14 6.59
C TYR A 447 13.31 16.93 8.11
N CYS A 448 14.53 16.93 8.67
CA CYS A 448 14.76 16.76 10.10
C CYS A 448 14.90 18.08 10.86
N LYS A 449 15.02 19.22 10.15
CA LYS A 449 15.25 20.54 10.74
C LYS A 449 14.34 21.60 10.11
N GLY A 450 14.19 22.73 10.79
CA GLY A 450 13.60 23.95 10.21
C GLY A 450 12.17 23.80 9.70
N GLU A 451 11.91 24.32 8.49
CA GLU A 451 10.57 24.34 7.89
C GLU A 451 10.10 22.95 7.44
N GLY A 452 10.99 22.11 6.91
CA GLY A 452 10.66 20.74 6.54
C GLY A 452 10.18 19.95 7.74
N ALA A 453 10.91 19.97 8.86
CA ALA A 453 10.47 19.28 10.08
C ALA A 453 9.09 19.75 10.58
N ARG A 454 8.82 21.07 10.54
CA ARG A 454 7.50 21.62 10.90
C ARG A 454 6.41 21.15 9.96
N TRP A 455 6.70 21.04 8.67
CA TRP A 455 5.77 20.52 7.66
C TRP A 455 5.39 19.07 7.97
N TRP A 456 6.38 18.21 8.25
CA TRP A 456 6.17 16.78 8.55
C TRP A 456 5.44 16.55 9.87
N LYS A 457 5.63 17.43 10.86
CA LYS A 457 4.94 17.41 12.16
C LYS A 457 3.50 17.94 12.10
N GLY A 458 2.83 17.82 10.97
CA GLY A 458 1.44 18.26 10.77
C GLY A 458 1.27 19.64 10.13
N GLY A 459 2.37 20.36 9.88
CA GLY A 459 2.33 21.60 9.10
C GLY A 459 1.80 21.40 7.69
N CYS A 460 1.94 20.20 7.10
CA CYS A 460 1.43 19.86 5.76
C CYS A 460 -0.05 20.20 5.56
N CYS A 461 -0.88 20.11 6.60
CA CYS A 461 -2.29 20.47 6.52
C CYS A 461 -2.49 21.98 6.31
N ASN A 462 -1.65 22.81 6.92
CA ASN A 462 -1.73 24.27 6.79
C ASN A 462 -1.51 24.70 5.33
N HIS A 463 -0.58 24.01 4.66
CA HIS A 463 -0.23 24.22 3.26
C HIS A 463 -1.35 23.82 2.28
N SER A 464 -2.22 22.88 2.66
CA SER A 464 -3.39 22.47 1.88
C SER A 464 -4.70 23.09 2.35
N GLY A 465 -4.63 24.13 3.19
CA GLY A 465 -5.78 24.97 3.55
C GLY A 465 -6.57 24.53 4.79
N VAL A 466 -6.01 23.66 5.64
CA VAL A 466 -6.63 23.24 6.91
C VAL A 466 -5.66 23.50 8.06
N GLN A 467 -6.09 24.19 9.11
CA GLN A 467 -5.22 24.47 10.25
C GLN A 467 -5.01 23.22 11.13
N ALA A 468 -3.74 22.93 11.43
CA ALA A 468 -3.31 21.84 12.30
C ALA A 468 -2.28 22.35 13.32
N PRO A 469 -2.37 21.93 14.60
CA PRO A 469 -1.28 22.14 15.54
C PRO A 469 -0.07 21.30 15.10
N VAL A 470 1.14 21.86 15.26
CA VAL A 470 2.38 21.11 15.06
C VAL A 470 2.50 20.08 16.18
N LEU A 471 2.67 18.81 15.81
CA LEU A 471 2.79 17.69 16.72
C LEU A 471 4.24 17.58 17.25
N PRO A 472 4.46 17.19 18.51
CA PRO A 472 5.78 16.79 18.98
C PRO A 472 6.28 15.61 18.14
N GLY A 473 7.54 15.63 17.72
CA GLY A 473 8.15 14.55 16.95
C GLY A 473 9.58 14.26 17.38
N ASN A 474 10.09 13.11 16.93
CA ASN A 474 11.45 12.63 17.18
C ASN A 474 12.53 13.34 16.32
N CYS A 475 12.13 14.20 15.37
CA CYS A 475 13.06 15.04 14.61
C CYS A 475 13.57 16.20 15.47
N CYS A 476 14.84 16.55 15.28
CA CYS A 476 15.55 17.62 15.97
C CYS A 476 14.96 19.00 15.63
N ASP A 477 13.96 19.47 16.39
CA ASP A 477 13.60 20.89 16.35
C ASP A 477 14.44 21.66 17.37
N ASP A 478 15.08 22.73 16.91
CA ASP A 478 15.78 23.71 17.75
C ASP A 478 14.85 24.51 18.68
N SER A 479 13.55 24.18 18.74
CA SER A 479 12.59 24.82 19.65
C SER A 479 12.58 24.24 21.07
N GLY A 480 13.52 23.35 21.41
CA GLY A 480 13.59 22.76 22.75
C GLY A 480 14.93 22.12 23.13
N ALA A 481 16.05 22.57 22.57
CA ALA A 481 17.37 22.11 23.00
C ALA A 481 17.73 22.70 24.38
N ALA A 482 17.17 22.12 25.45
CA ALA A 482 17.97 21.95 26.66
C ALA A 482 19.08 20.98 26.27
N THR A 483 20.29 21.52 26.15
CA THR A 483 21.54 20.78 26.01
C THR A 483 21.57 19.58 26.94
N VAL A 484 21.34 18.39 26.40
CA VAL A 484 21.89 17.18 27.01
C VAL A 484 23.27 17.05 26.41
N ASP A 485 24.25 17.50 27.20
CA ASP A 485 25.66 17.35 26.94
C ASP A 485 25.96 15.84 26.86
N LEU A 486 25.94 15.29 25.65
CA LEU A 486 26.42 13.95 25.37
C LEU A 486 27.94 14.01 25.41
N GLY A 487 28.47 13.97 26.63
CA GLY A 487 29.88 13.75 26.90
C GLY A 487 30.35 12.54 26.10
N CYS A 488 31.45 12.74 25.39
CA CYS A 488 32.11 11.74 24.57
C CYS A 488 32.28 10.43 25.35
N CYS A 489 31.57 9.38 24.92
CA CYS A 489 31.78 8.02 25.41
C CYS A 489 33.14 7.49 24.93
N HIS A 490 34.18 7.68 25.72
CA HIS A 490 35.28 6.72 25.78
C HIS A 490 34.87 5.58 26.72
N PRO A 491 35.08 4.31 26.34
CA PRO A 491 34.71 3.18 27.20
C PRO A 491 35.65 3.13 28.42
N ALA A 492 35.11 3.33 29.61
CA ALA A 492 35.83 3.15 30.86
C ALA A 492 36.09 1.66 31.12
N SER A 493 37.29 1.34 31.60
CA SER A 493 37.77 -0.03 31.82
C SER A 493 37.18 -0.67 33.09
N PRO A 494 37.20 -2.01 33.22
CA PRO A 494 36.41 -2.77 34.21
C PRO A 494 36.83 -2.62 35.69
N HIS A 495 37.69 -1.68 36.05
CA HIS A 495 38.27 -1.59 37.40
C HIS A 495 37.65 -0.52 38.32
N GLU A 496 36.66 0.25 37.87
CA GLU A 496 36.07 1.35 38.66
C GLU A 496 34.68 1.07 39.27
N GLN A 497 34.24 -0.19 39.27
CA GLN A 497 32.90 -0.56 39.78
C GLN A 497 32.90 -1.16 41.19
N ALA A 498 34.04 -1.19 41.89
CA ALA A 498 34.17 -1.79 43.22
C ALA A 498 34.33 -0.78 44.39
N ALA A 499 34.12 0.53 44.17
CA ALA A 499 34.36 1.55 45.19
C ALA A 499 33.14 2.44 45.53
N ARG A 500 31.91 2.01 45.20
CA ARG A 500 30.69 2.80 45.46
C ARG A 500 29.68 2.18 46.43
N ASP A 501 29.95 0.99 46.94
CA ASP A 501 29.14 0.33 47.96
C ASP A 501 29.90 0.22 49.29
N GLU A 502 30.22 1.35 49.93
CA GLU A 502 30.54 1.40 51.37
C GLU A 502 30.65 2.85 51.87
N ALA A 503 29.53 3.46 52.28
CA ALA A 503 29.42 4.63 53.17
C ALA A 503 27.96 5.14 53.13
N VAL A 504 27.18 5.37 54.19
CA VAL A 504 27.41 5.44 55.63
C VAL A 504 26.02 5.26 56.28
N TRP A 505 26.00 4.44 57.32
CA TRP A 505 25.01 4.33 58.39
C TRP A 505 24.72 5.68 59.08
N ASN A 506 23.47 5.95 59.49
CA ASN A 506 23.20 6.48 60.85
C ASN A 506 21.74 6.24 61.30
N PRO A 507 21.47 5.95 62.59
CA PRO A 507 20.14 5.57 63.13
C PRO A 507 19.46 6.70 63.95
N LEU A 508 18.29 6.36 64.53
CA LEU A 508 17.46 7.01 65.59
C LEU A 508 16.10 7.58 65.08
N SER A 509 14.96 7.55 65.77
CA SER A 509 14.29 6.69 66.79
C SER A 509 13.00 7.41 67.24
N GLY A 510 11.91 6.66 67.54
CA GLY A 510 10.74 7.08 68.36
C GLY A 510 9.45 7.29 67.56
N VAL A 511 8.29 6.71 67.86
CA VAL A 511 7.75 5.87 68.96
C VAL A 511 6.87 4.79 68.35
#